data_AF-A0A3E0QXM3-F1
#
_entry.id   AF-A0A3E0QXM3-F1
#
_cell.length_a   1.000
_cell.length_b   1.000
_cell.length_c   1.000
_cell.angle_alpha   90.00
_cell.angle_beta   90.00
_cell.angle_gamma   90.00
#
_symmetry.space_group_name_H-M   'P 1'
#
loop_
_entity.id
_entity.type
_entity.pdbx_description
1 polymer ?
#
loop_
_entity_poly.entity_id
_entity_poly.type
_entity_poly.pdbx_seq_one_letter_code
_entity_poly.pdbx_strand_id
1 'polypeptide(L)'
;GNLYKAIWGADLNYWGSNPNSYRSVYELKTNKDSNDYSAFILFLDSLNNISDSDFPCYMERNFEVNHYLKTLATEILIGHWDGHAFNKNNFYLYRQPSNGKFVFIEYDLDNTFGIDWFGVDWTDRNLNNWHESNRPLVERLLDVPYYKDVFNAYLDTLLTDLDTSSLGTVLENKQDLIKGAVLSDTYYRKDYGFQYADFLAALNDNYGAHVKTGLLEYLDERITSGQAQIQWIGNLEPPCDELPVEPERNLIKIVDFLGRETNFRTDIPLIFIYDDGTVEKIFTFKT
;
A
#
# COMPACT_ATOMS: atom_id res chain seq x y z
N GLY A 1 -12.16 -5.50 -11.04
CA GLY A 1 -12.37 -4.06 -11.28
C GLY A 1 -11.22 -3.49 -12.09
N ASN A 2 -11.01 -2.18 -12.05
CA ASN A 2 -9.93 -1.51 -12.80
C ASN A 2 -8.68 -1.38 -11.93
N LEU A 3 -7.53 -1.80 -12.47
CA LEU A 3 -6.22 -1.66 -11.84
C LEU A 3 -5.42 -0.62 -12.62
N TYR A 4 -4.96 0.43 -11.95
CA TYR A 4 -4.18 1.51 -12.53
C TYR A 4 -2.77 1.44 -11.96
N LYS A 5 -1.75 1.29 -12.82
CA LYS A 5 -0.34 1.37 -12.41
C LYS A 5 0.13 2.82 -12.46
N ALA A 6 0.70 3.31 -11.37
CA ALA A 6 1.39 4.58 -11.36
C ALA A 6 2.72 4.48 -12.12
N ILE A 7 3.00 5.50 -12.91
CA ILE A 7 4.31 5.85 -13.46
C ILE A 7 4.72 7.15 -12.75
N TRP A 8 6.03 7.40 -12.66
CA TRP A 8 6.55 8.61 -12.02
C TRP A 8 5.79 9.88 -12.43
N GLY A 9 5.39 10.66 -11.42
CA GLY A 9 4.53 11.84 -11.58
C GLY A 9 3.06 11.60 -11.16
N ALA A 10 2.74 10.42 -10.65
CA ALA A 10 1.40 10.04 -10.17
C ALA A 10 1.08 10.68 -8.81
N ASP A 11 0.75 11.97 -8.81
CA ASP A 11 0.46 12.75 -7.60
C ASP A 11 -0.94 12.54 -6.99
N LEU A 12 -1.87 11.96 -7.75
CA LEU A 12 -3.31 11.86 -7.48
C LEU A 12 -4.06 13.21 -7.52
N ASN A 13 -3.53 14.19 -8.24
CA ASN A 13 -4.26 15.41 -8.54
C ASN A 13 -5.33 15.21 -9.61
N TYR A 14 -6.39 16.01 -9.52
CA TYR A 14 -7.37 16.12 -10.59
C TYR A 14 -6.86 17.02 -11.72
N TRP A 15 -6.69 16.46 -12.90
CA TRP A 15 -6.21 17.13 -14.13
C TRP A 15 -7.34 17.42 -15.13
N GLY A 16 -8.58 17.55 -14.63
CA GLY A 16 -9.77 17.76 -15.44
C GLY A 16 -10.44 16.46 -15.90
N SER A 17 -11.54 16.59 -16.63
CA SER A 17 -12.40 15.45 -17.00
C SER A 17 -11.92 14.65 -18.20
N ASN A 18 -10.83 15.07 -18.87
CA ASN A 18 -10.30 14.42 -20.07
C ASN A 18 -9.45 13.19 -19.70
N PRO A 19 -9.86 11.96 -20.07
CA PRO A 19 -9.08 10.74 -19.78
C PRO A 19 -7.66 10.77 -20.34
N ASN A 20 -7.42 11.46 -21.45
CA ASN A 20 -6.10 11.53 -22.06
C ASN A 20 -5.07 12.24 -21.18
N SER A 21 -5.50 13.10 -20.24
CA SER A 21 -4.60 13.75 -19.29
C SER A 21 -3.92 12.74 -18.35
N TYR A 22 -4.53 11.58 -18.12
CA TYR A 22 -4.09 10.62 -17.09
C TYR A 22 -3.29 9.44 -17.63
N ARG A 23 -3.50 9.04 -18.90
CA ARG A 23 -3.05 7.75 -19.45
C ARG A 23 -1.53 7.53 -19.45
N SER A 24 -0.74 8.60 -19.52
CA SER A 24 0.72 8.50 -19.48
C SER A 24 1.29 8.31 -18.08
N VAL A 25 0.50 8.58 -17.05
CA VAL A 25 0.92 8.51 -15.64
C VAL A 25 0.19 7.39 -14.88
N TYR A 26 -1.06 7.11 -15.24
CA TYR A 26 -1.86 6.03 -14.66
C TYR A 26 -2.20 5.03 -15.76
N GLU A 27 -1.39 3.99 -15.90
CA GLU A 27 -1.60 2.98 -16.94
C GLU A 27 -2.65 1.96 -16.48
N LEU A 28 -3.81 1.94 -17.14
CA LEU A 28 -4.83 0.92 -16.92
C LEU A 28 -4.30 -0.47 -17.32
N LYS A 29 -4.25 -1.39 -16.35
CA LYS A 29 -3.74 -2.77 -16.50
C LYS A 29 -4.82 -3.80 -16.79
N THR A 30 -6.08 -3.54 -16.43
CA THR A 30 -7.23 -4.42 -16.64
C THR A 30 -8.31 -3.73 -17.47
N ASN A 31 -9.19 -4.47 -18.15
CA ASN A 31 -10.28 -3.88 -18.96
C ASN A 31 -9.78 -2.87 -20.02
N LYS A 32 -8.63 -3.16 -20.64
CA LYS A 32 -7.94 -2.26 -21.57
C LYS A 32 -8.77 -1.92 -22.82
N ASP A 33 -9.67 -2.82 -23.22
CA ASP A 33 -10.54 -2.61 -24.38
C ASP A 33 -11.59 -1.54 -24.13
N SER A 34 -12.17 -1.48 -22.91
CA SER A 34 -13.10 -0.40 -22.55
C SER A 34 -12.37 0.92 -22.32
N ASN A 35 -11.12 0.85 -21.80
CA ASN A 35 -10.24 1.99 -21.58
C ASN A 35 -10.91 3.13 -20.80
N ASP A 36 -11.77 2.75 -19.84
CA ASP A 36 -12.63 3.65 -19.09
C ASP A 36 -11.94 4.15 -17.81
N TYR A 37 -11.82 5.48 -17.71
CA TYR A 37 -11.23 6.20 -16.58
C TYR A 37 -12.28 6.99 -15.80
N SER A 38 -13.57 6.97 -16.18
CA SER A 38 -14.59 7.84 -15.58
C SER A 38 -14.68 7.71 -14.07
N ALA A 39 -14.69 6.50 -13.53
CA ALA A 39 -14.72 6.28 -12.08
C ALA A 39 -13.44 6.74 -11.38
N PHE A 40 -12.29 6.58 -12.03
CA PHE A 40 -10.99 7.04 -11.51
C PHE A 40 -10.92 8.57 -11.47
N ILE A 41 -11.34 9.23 -12.56
CA ILE A 41 -11.37 10.69 -12.67
C ILE A 41 -12.35 11.27 -11.67
N LEU A 42 -13.52 10.67 -11.48
CA LEU A 42 -14.48 11.09 -10.45
C LEU A 42 -13.91 10.95 -9.04
N PHE A 43 -13.14 9.88 -8.80
CA PHE A 43 -12.45 9.70 -7.53
C PHE A 43 -11.42 10.80 -7.28
N LEU A 44 -10.59 11.12 -8.27
CA LEU A 44 -9.62 12.22 -8.17
C LEU A 44 -10.29 13.58 -8.01
N ASP A 45 -11.36 13.86 -8.77
CA ASP A 45 -12.12 15.11 -8.64
C ASP A 45 -12.63 15.28 -7.21
N SER A 46 -13.27 14.24 -6.66
CA SER A 46 -13.81 14.28 -5.30
C SER A 46 -12.70 14.37 -4.24
N LEU A 47 -11.62 13.61 -4.40
CA LEU A 47 -10.44 13.67 -3.52
C LEU A 47 -9.91 15.11 -3.41
N ASN A 48 -9.83 15.82 -4.53
CA ASN A 48 -9.23 17.14 -4.62
C ASN A 48 -10.20 18.28 -4.29
N ASN A 49 -11.49 18.15 -4.63
CA ASN A 49 -12.42 19.29 -4.68
C ASN A 49 -13.63 19.19 -3.73
N ILE A 50 -13.90 18.03 -3.10
CA ILE A 50 -14.98 17.94 -2.13
C ILE A 50 -14.63 18.74 -0.86
N SER A 51 -15.64 19.36 -0.24
CA SER A 51 -15.48 20.18 0.97
C SER A 51 -14.79 19.39 2.10
N ASP A 52 -14.07 20.09 2.98
CA ASP A 52 -13.42 19.45 4.14
C ASP A 52 -14.41 18.76 5.09
N SER A 53 -15.64 19.26 5.20
CA SER A 53 -16.67 18.65 6.02
C SER A 53 -17.22 17.35 5.43
N ASP A 54 -17.30 17.23 4.09
CA ASP A 54 -17.86 16.06 3.42
C ASP A 54 -16.79 15.00 3.10
N PHE A 55 -15.52 15.41 3.06
CA PHE A 55 -14.39 14.57 2.66
C PHE A 55 -14.27 13.26 3.44
N PRO A 56 -14.32 13.24 4.79
CA PRO A 56 -14.10 12.01 5.53
C PRO A 56 -15.12 10.92 5.19
N CYS A 57 -16.42 11.27 5.16
CA CYS A 57 -17.48 10.34 4.78
C CYS A 57 -17.40 9.91 3.31
N TYR A 58 -16.97 10.79 2.41
CA TYR A 58 -16.74 10.41 1.02
C TYR A 58 -15.63 9.36 0.91
N MET A 59 -14.50 9.58 1.59
CA MET A 59 -13.36 8.65 1.57
C MET A 59 -13.74 7.30 2.15
N GLU A 60 -14.45 7.26 3.27
CA GLU A 60 -14.91 6.01 3.88
C GLU A 60 -15.82 5.18 2.96
N ARG A 61 -16.55 5.82 2.04
CA ARG A 61 -17.41 5.14 1.05
C ARG A 61 -16.68 4.73 -0.22
N ASN A 62 -15.59 5.40 -0.58
CA ASN A 62 -14.97 5.27 -1.91
C ASN A 62 -13.51 4.78 -1.88
N PHE A 63 -12.91 4.66 -0.69
CA PHE A 63 -11.51 4.29 -0.51
C PHE A 63 -11.32 3.44 0.75
N GLU A 64 -10.37 2.51 0.72
CA GLU A 64 -9.98 1.73 1.90
C GLU A 64 -9.04 2.56 2.80
N VAL A 65 -9.60 3.52 3.54
CA VAL A 65 -8.86 4.48 4.38
C VAL A 65 -7.93 3.78 5.36
N ASN A 66 -8.46 2.89 6.21
CA ASN A 66 -7.66 2.17 7.20
C ASN A 66 -6.54 1.33 6.58
N HIS A 67 -6.81 0.70 5.44
CA HIS A 67 -5.79 -0.05 4.70
C HIS A 67 -4.66 0.87 4.23
N TYR A 68 -5.00 2.03 3.68
CA TYR A 68 -4.03 3.01 3.24
C TYR A 68 -3.23 3.60 4.40
N LEU A 69 -3.85 4.00 5.51
CA LEU A 69 -3.13 4.56 6.65
C LEU A 69 -2.11 3.55 7.23
N LYS A 70 -2.47 2.25 7.27
CA LYS A 70 -1.53 1.18 7.63
C LYS A 70 -0.41 1.00 6.62
N THR A 71 -0.75 1.08 5.33
CA THR A 71 0.22 0.98 4.22
C THR A 71 1.21 2.14 4.27
N LEU A 72 0.73 3.38 4.43
CA LEU A 72 1.53 4.58 4.59
C LEU A 72 2.44 4.50 5.82
N ALA A 73 1.93 4.05 6.97
CA ALA A 73 2.75 3.84 8.16
C ALA A 73 3.90 2.85 7.89
N THR A 74 3.63 1.81 7.10
CA THR A 74 4.65 0.83 6.68
C THR A 74 5.64 1.43 5.68
N GLU A 75 5.16 2.14 4.65
CA GLU A 75 5.96 2.86 3.63
C GLU A 75 7.00 3.77 4.31
N ILE A 76 6.54 4.56 5.28
CA ILE A 76 7.35 5.51 6.04
C ILE A 76 8.34 4.81 6.98
N LEU A 77 7.93 3.69 7.59
CA LEU A 77 8.79 2.92 8.50
C LEU A 77 9.95 2.25 7.76
N ILE A 78 9.72 1.71 6.56
CA ILE A 78 10.78 1.10 5.75
C ILE A 78 11.57 2.14 4.92
N GLY A 79 11.23 3.41 5.05
CA GLY A 79 11.93 4.49 4.36
C GLY A 79 11.74 4.50 2.85
N HIS A 80 10.57 4.07 2.35
CA HIS A 80 10.27 4.04 0.92
C HIS A 80 10.03 5.45 0.38
N TRP A 81 11.11 6.16 0.07
CA TRP A 81 11.02 7.53 -0.44
C TRP A 81 10.55 7.57 -1.89
N ASP A 82 10.73 6.50 -2.68
CA ASP A 82 10.26 6.48 -4.07
C ASP A 82 8.75 6.16 -4.19
N GLY A 83 8.04 6.04 -3.07
CA GLY A 83 6.60 5.84 -3.02
C GLY A 83 5.77 7.08 -3.35
N HIS A 84 4.45 6.98 -3.17
CA HIS A 84 3.54 8.08 -3.49
C HIS A 84 3.81 9.30 -2.62
N ALA A 85 3.93 9.10 -1.30
CA ALA A 85 3.95 10.18 -0.34
C ALA A 85 5.14 11.13 -0.56
N PHE A 86 6.32 10.61 -0.88
CA PHE A 86 7.51 11.44 -1.12
C PHE A 86 7.74 11.72 -2.61
N ASN A 87 7.83 10.72 -3.50
CA ASN A 87 8.22 10.93 -4.91
C ASN A 87 7.14 10.69 -5.98
N LYS A 88 5.86 10.48 -5.61
CA LYS A 88 4.73 10.29 -6.57
C LYS A 88 4.93 9.11 -7.52
N ASN A 89 5.42 8.00 -7.00
CA ASN A 89 5.74 6.85 -7.83
C ASN A 89 5.42 5.53 -7.11
N ASN A 90 5.58 4.41 -7.82
CA ASN A 90 5.64 3.07 -7.24
C ASN A 90 4.38 2.58 -6.49
N PHE A 91 3.20 2.79 -7.08
CA PHE A 91 1.97 2.20 -6.55
C PHE A 91 0.99 1.76 -7.64
N TYR A 92 -0.03 1.03 -7.22
CA TYR A 92 -1.26 0.83 -7.96
C TYR A 92 -2.46 1.37 -7.20
N LEU A 93 -3.47 1.78 -7.94
CA LEU A 93 -4.82 1.93 -7.43
C LEU A 93 -5.73 0.88 -8.05
N TYR A 94 -6.40 0.11 -7.20
CA TYR A 94 -7.35 -0.91 -7.63
C TYR A 94 -8.76 -0.54 -7.20
N ARG A 95 -9.69 -0.39 -8.15
CA ARG A 95 -11.11 -0.26 -7.85
C ARG A 95 -11.75 -1.63 -7.70
N GLN A 96 -12.16 -1.97 -6.49
CA GLN A 96 -12.82 -3.23 -6.17
C GLN A 96 -14.21 -3.29 -6.82
N PRO A 97 -14.56 -4.38 -7.52
CA PRO A 97 -15.88 -4.55 -8.11
C PRO A 97 -16.96 -4.83 -7.05
N SER A 98 -16.59 -5.31 -5.86
CA SER A 98 -17.50 -5.75 -4.81
C SER A 98 -18.22 -4.61 -4.09
N ASN A 99 -17.54 -3.49 -3.87
CA ASN A 99 -18.04 -2.33 -3.12
C ASN A 99 -17.70 -0.99 -3.81
N GLY A 100 -17.02 -1.02 -4.96
CA GLY A 100 -16.64 0.17 -5.70
C GLY A 100 -15.50 0.99 -5.09
N LYS A 101 -14.95 0.58 -3.93
CA LYS A 101 -13.85 1.28 -3.25
C LYS A 101 -12.53 1.15 -3.98
N PHE A 102 -11.70 2.18 -3.87
CA PHE A 102 -10.32 2.14 -4.30
C PHE A 102 -9.40 1.62 -3.17
N VAL A 103 -8.45 0.78 -3.55
CA VAL A 103 -7.40 0.24 -2.68
C VAL A 103 -6.06 0.71 -3.22
N PHE A 104 -5.24 1.26 -2.34
CA PHE A 104 -3.85 1.59 -2.63
C PHE A 104 -2.96 0.36 -2.44
N ILE A 105 -2.04 0.12 -3.36
CA ILE A 105 -1.14 -1.04 -3.32
C ILE A 105 0.27 -0.57 -3.64
N GLU A 106 1.20 -0.75 -2.70
CA GLU A 106 2.63 -0.47 -2.93
C GLU A 106 3.21 -1.35 -4.03
N TYR A 107 4.22 -0.82 -4.72
CA TYR A 107 4.98 -1.50 -5.75
C TYR A 107 6.45 -1.06 -5.66
N ASP A 108 7.37 -1.80 -6.30
CA ASP A 108 8.78 -1.40 -6.48
C ASP A 108 9.49 -0.86 -5.22
N LEU A 109 9.51 -1.66 -4.16
CA LEU A 109 10.03 -1.27 -2.84
C LEU A 109 11.56 -1.42 -2.71
N ASP A 110 12.32 -1.27 -3.79
CA ASP A 110 13.78 -1.45 -3.79
C ASP A 110 14.52 -0.26 -3.16
N ASN A 111 13.99 0.94 -3.31
CA ASN A 111 14.51 2.17 -2.69
C ASN A 111 13.99 2.35 -1.25
N THR A 112 14.36 1.41 -0.40
CA THR A 112 13.96 1.31 1.02
C THR A 112 15.17 1.06 1.91
N PHE A 113 14.96 0.99 3.22
CA PHE A 113 15.96 0.58 4.21
C PHE A 113 17.30 1.34 4.13
N GLY A 114 17.25 2.67 3.95
CA GLY A 114 18.43 3.53 4.00
C GLY A 114 19.12 3.77 2.66
N ILE A 115 18.55 3.30 1.55
CA ILE A 115 18.95 3.76 0.22
C ILE A 115 18.63 5.25 0.07
N ASP A 116 19.62 6.08 -0.30
CA ASP A 116 19.49 7.53 -0.36
C ASP A 116 20.06 8.13 -1.65
N TRP A 117 19.22 8.91 -2.33
CA TRP A 117 19.56 9.68 -3.52
C TRP A 117 19.47 11.20 -3.31
N PHE A 118 19.07 11.64 -2.12
CA PHE A 118 18.71 13.03 -1.83
C PHE A 118 19.62 13.69 -0.78
N GLY A 119 20.54 12.94 -0.17
CA GLY A 119 21.32 13.44 0.96
C GLY A 119 20.46 13.61 2.21
N VAL A 120 19.40 12.80 2.32
CA VAL A 120 18.46 12.82 3.45
C VAL A 120 18.76 11.63 4.34
N ASP A 121 18.78 11.87 5.64
CA ASP A 121 18.82 10.80 6.62
C ASP A 121 17.41 10.22 6.81
N TRP A 122 17.18 9.04 6.21
CA TRP A 122 15.90 8.34 6.27
C TRP A 122 15.67 7.62 7.59
N THR A 123 16.69 7.46 8.45
CA THR A 123 16.50 6.87 9.77
C THR A 123 15.85 7.89 10.70
N ASP A 124 16.20 9.17 10.61
CA ASP A 124 15.67 10.24 11.49
C ASP A 124 14.57 11.12 10.87
N ARG A 125 14.25 10.98 9.57
CA ARG A 125 13.18 11.80 8.94
C ARG A 125 11.85 11.69 9.68
N ASN A 126 11.25 12.83 10.01
CA ASN A 126 10.02 12.90 10.80
C ASN A 126 8.86 12.08 10.19
N LEU A 127 8.35 11.08 10.92
CA LEU A 127 7.24 10.20 10.52
C LEU A 127 5.96 10.98 10.19
N ASN A 128 5.67 12.01 10.98
CA ASN A 128 4.46 12.85 10.87
C ASN A 128 4.61 13.99 9.86
N ASN A 129 5.78 14.12 9.22
CA ASN A 129 6.06 15.11 8.16
C ASN A 129 6.88 14.46 7.04
N TRP A 130 6.48 13.24 6.66
CA TRP A 130 7.19 12.45 5.65
C TRP A 130 6.91 12.92 4.22
N HIS A 131 5.63 13.16 3.92
CA HIS A 131 5.18 13.42 2.54
C HIS A 131 5.65 14.79 2.03
N GLU A 132 5.79 14.90 0.73
CA GLU A 132 6.03 16.17 0.05
C GLU A 132 4.72 16.90 -0.25
N SER A 133 4.82 18.16 -0.68
CA SER A 133 3.65 18.93 -1.13
C SER A 133 3.08 18.39 -2.43
N ASN A 134 1.81 18.71 -2.70
CA ASN A 134 1.07 18.28 -3.89
C ASN A 134 0.81 16.77 -3.86
N ARG A 135 0.33 16.28 -2.71
CA ARG A 135 -0.06 14.88 -2.47
C ARG A 135 -1.46 14.83 -1.85
N PRO A 136 -2.52 15.13 -2.62
CA PRO A 136 -3.87 15.30 -2.09
C PRO A 136 -4.38 14.10 -1.28
N LEU A 137 -3.98 12.87 -1.61
CA LEU A 137 -4.40 11.70 -0.83
C LEU A 137 -3.88 11.70 0.61
N VAL A 138 -2.56 11.83 0.80
CA VAL A 138 -1.97 11.84 2.14
C VAL A 138 -2.23 13.14 2.88
N GLU A 139 -2.14 14.28 2.20
CA GLU A 139 -2.39 15.61 2.79
C GLU A 139 -3.77 15.67 3.41
N ARG A 140 -4.81 15.39 2.61
CA ARG A 140 -6.19 15.53 3.10
C ARG A 140 -6.58 14.48 4.12
N LEU A 141 -6.06 13.26 4.02
CA LEU A 141 -6.30 12.25 5.04
C LEU A 141 -5.63 12.63 6.37
N LEU A 142 -4.38 13.09 6.36
CA LEU A 142 -3.67 13.46 7.59
C LEU A 142 -4.07 14.83 8.16
N ASP A 143 -4.77 15.67 7.38
CA ASP A 143 -5.42 16.89 7.88
C ASP A 143 -6.66 16.59 8.73
N VAL A 144 -7.27 15.40 8.60
CA VAL A 144 -8.36 14.96 9.46
C VAL A 144 -7.79 14.43 10.78
N PRO A 145 -8.09 15.06 11.94
CA PRO A 145 -7.46 14.68 13.21
C PRO A 145 -7.61 13.19 13.58
N TYR A 146 -8.80 12.62 13.33
CA TYR A 146 -9.06 11.20 13.59
C TYR A 146 -8.17 10.28 12.74
N TYR A 147 -8.03 10.52 11.44
CA TYR A 147 -7.18 9.69 10.57
C TYR A 147 -5.70 9.85 10.90
N LYS A 148 -5.26 11.04 11.29
CA LYS A 148 -3.90 11.25 11.77
C LYS A 148 -3.62 10.46 13.06
N ASP A 149 -4.60 10.38 13.96
CA ASP A 149 -4.51 9.59 15.19
C ASP A 149 -4.47 8.07 14.89
N VAL A 150 -5.31 7.59 13.97
CA VAL A 150 -5.29 6.20 13.47
C VAL A 150 -3.94 5.86 12.81
N PHE A 151 -3.38 6.77 12.01
CA PHE A 151 -2.05 6.62 11.43
C PHE A 151 -0.97 6.49 12.51
N ASN A 152 -1.00 7.32 13.56
CA ASN A 152 -0.06 7.22 14.68
C ASN A 152 -0.25 5.94 15.50
N ALA A 153 -1.48 5.43 15.64
CA ALA A 153 -1.73 4.13 16.26
C ALA A 153 -1.12 2.97 15.44
N TYR A 154 -1.18 3.04 14.10
CA TYR A 154 -0.47 2.07 13.26
C TYR A 154 1.05 2.17 13.38
N LEU A 155 1.61 3.38 13.43
CA LEU A 155 3.05 3.56 13.68
C LEU A 155 3.45 2.97 15.04
N ASP A 156 2.70 3.24 16.11
CA ASP A 156 2.95 2.72 17.45
C ASP A 156 2.92 1.18 17.47
N THR A 157 1.91 0.59 16.84
CA THR A 157 1.80 -0.87 16.71
C THR A 157 3.01 -1.44 15.96
N LEU A 158 3.35 -0.87 14.80
CA LEU A 158 4.46 -1.36 13.98
C LEU A 158 5.82 -1.23 14.70
N LEU A 159 6.07 -0.10 15.36
CA LEU A 159 7.32 0.14 16.09
C LEU A 159 7.44 -0.70 17.37
N THR A 160 6.31 -1.09 17.96
CA THR A 160 6.28 -1.94 19.16
C THR A 160 6.39 -3.43 18.80
N ASP A 161 5.69 -3.85 17.75
CA ASP A 161 5.56 -5.27 17.40
C ASP A 161 6.66 -5.76 16.43
N LEU A 162 7.44 -4.85 15.82
CA LEU A 162 8.51 -5.23 14.91
C LEU A 162 9.67 -5.91 15.68
N ASP A 163 9.67 -7.23 15.68
CA ASP A 163 10.78 -8.05 16.17
C ASP A 163 11.92 -8.08 15.12
N THR A 164 12.92 -7.21 15.33
CA THR A 164 14.10 -7.13 14.46
C THR A 164 14.94 -8.40 14.49
N SER A 165 14.89 -9.21 15.55
CA SER A 165 15.63 -10.47 15.63
C SER A 165 15.01 -11.53 14.70
N SER A 166 13.68 -11.62 14.67
CA SER A 166 12.97 -12.49 13.74
C SER A 166 13.21 -12.06 12.28
N LEU A 167 13.15 -10.75 12.01
CA LEU A 167 13.42 -10.21 10.68
C LEU A 167 14.87 -10.44 10.23
N GLY A 168 15.85 -10.27 11.13
CA GLY A 168 17.26 -10.59 10.86
C GLY A 168 17.44 -12.03 10.43
N THR A 169 16.82 -12.98 11.14
CA THR A 169 16.84 -14.40 10.74
C THR A 169 16.24 -14.61 9.35
N VAL A 170 15.15 -13.93 8.99
CA VAL A 170 14.56 -14.02 7.65
C VAL A 170 15.50 -13.46 6.58
N LEU A 171 16.17 -12.34 6.85
CA LEU A 171 17.11 -11.70 5.92
C LEU A 171 18.37 -12.55 5.72
N GLU A 172 18.94 -13.10 6.79
CA GLU A 172 20.07 -14.03 6.74
C GLU A 172 19.73 -15.27 5.90
N ASN A 173 18.56 -15.88 6.14
CA ASN A 173 18.09 -17.02 5.35
C ASN A 173 17.92 -16.68 3.85
N LYS A 174 17.45 -15.47 3.53
CA LYS A 174 17.34 -15.00 2.14
C LYS A 174 18.72 -14.76 1.53
N GLN A 175 19.64 -14.14 2.26
CA GLN A 175 21.02 -13.93 1.83
C GLN A 175 21.70 -15.27 1.56
N ASP A 176 21.55 -16.24 2.46
CA ASP A 176 22.07 -17.60 2.34
C ASP A 176 21.50 -18.36 1.14
N LEU A 177 20.21 -18.19 0.86
CA LEU A 177 19.55 -18.79 -0.29
C LEU A 177 20.17 -18.32 -1.61
N ILE A 178 20.54 -17.04 -1.72
CA ILE A 178 20.98 -16.45 -3.00
C ILE A 178 22.49 -16.25 -3.10
N LYS A 179 23.27 -16.34 -2.00
CA LYS A 179 24.72 -16.05 -2.01
C LYS A 179 25.51 -16.87 -3.04
N GLY A 180 25.15 -18.14 -3.23
CA GLY A 180 25.78 -19.00 -4.23
C GLY A 180 25.56 -18.51 -5.67
N ALA A 181 24.36 -18.03 -5.97
CA ALA A 181 24.04 -17.46 -7.28
C ALA A 181 24.80 -16.14 -7.49
N VAL A 182 24.81 -15.25 -6.49
CA VAL A 182 25.53 -13.97 -6.53
C VAL A 182 27.03 -14.16 -6.74
N LEU A 183 27.66 -15.13 -6.07
CA LEU A 183 29.08 -15.42 -6.25
C LEU A 183 29.44 -15.78 -7.70
N SER A 184 28.54 -16.48 -8.39
CA SER A 184 28.72 -16.87 -9.80
C SER A 184 28.27 -15.80 -10.80
N ASP A 185 27.59 -14.75 -10.34
CA ASP A 185 26.98 -13.76 -11.21
C ASP A 185 28.00 -12.70 -11.67
N THR A 186 28.35 -12.77 -12.95
CA THR A 186 29.29 -11.83 -13.57
C THR A 186 28.70 -10.43 -13.81
N TYR A 187 27.39 -10.25 -13.68
CA TYR A 187 26.68 -8.98 -13.80
C TYR A 187 26.61 -8.21 -12.49
N TYR A 188 26.56 -8.87 -11.33
CA TYR A 188 26.46 -8.23 -10.01
C TYR A 188 27.49 -7.09 -9.81
N ARG A 189 28.73 -7.34 -10.22
CA ARG A 189 29.83 -6.36 -10.13
C ARG A 189 29.73 -5.17 -11.10
N LYS A 190 28.83 -5.20 -12.08
CA LYS A 190 28.73 -4.19 -13.15
C LYS A 190 27.82 -3.02 -12.80
N ASP A 191 27.01 -3.12 -11.75
CA ASP A 191 26.09 -2.05 -11.36
C ASP A 191 26.86 -0.89 -10.72
N TYR A 192 27.37 -1.08 -9.51
CA TYR A 192 28.09 -0.05 -8.74
C TYR A 192 29.50 -0.48 -8.33
N GLY A 193 30.04 -1.52 -8.97
CA GLY A 193 31.34 -2.10 -8.58
C GLY A 193 31.27 -3.03 -7.38
N PHE A 194 30.07 -3.46 -6.98
CA PHE A 194 29.87 -4.38 -5.86
C PHE A 194 30.71 -5.65 -6.00
N GLN A 195 31.32 -6.05 -4.90
CA GLN A 195 32.03 -7.29 -4.72
C GLN A 195 31.18 -8.27 -3.92
N TYR A 196 31.46 -9.56 -4.05
CA TYR A 196 30.76 -10.59 -3.27
C TYR A 196 30.89 -10.37 -1.75
N ALA A 197 31.99 -9.77 -1.29
CA ALA A 197 32.15 -9.40 0.11
C ALA A 197 31.10 -8.34 0.55
N ASP A 198 30.79 -7.37 -0.31
CA ASP A 198 29.78 -6.34 -0.02
C ASP A 198 28.39 -6.98 0.10
N PHE A 199 28.07 -7.97 -0.75
CA PHE A 199 26.83 -8.74 -0.62
C PHE A 199 26.71 -9.42 0.74
N LEU A 200 27.79 -10.02 1.24
CA LEU A 200 27.81 -10.70 2.54
C LEU A 200 27.69 -9.71 3.70
N ALA A 201 28.22 -8.50 3.55
CA ALA A 201 28.21 -7.45 4.56
C ALA A 201 26.91 -6.63 4.60
N ALA A 202 26.12 -6.62 3.52
CA ALA A 202 24.98 -5.71 3.30
C ALA A 202 23.88 -5.69 4.37
N LEU A 203 23.78 -6.73 5.21
CA LEU A 203 22.82 -6.72 6.32
C LEU A 203 23.22 -5.76 7.44
N ASN A 204 24.52 -5.54 7.65
CA ASN A 204 25.04 -4.81 8.80
C ASN A 204 25.89 -3.60 8.42
N ASP A 205 26.50 -3.61 7.23
CA ASP A 205 27.42 -2.58 6.81
C ASP A 205 26.86 -1.78 5.63
N ASN A 206 27.17 -0.48 5.60
CA ASN A 206 26.97 0.34 4.43
C ASN A 206 28.01 0.04 3.33
N TYR A 207 27.67 0.38 2.09
CA TYR A 207 28.63 0.39 0.96
C TYR A 207 29.14 1.80 0.64
N GLY A 208 28.42 2.84 1.08
CA GLY A 208 28.60 4.21 0.62
C GLY A 208 27.82 4.49 -0.67
N ALA A 209 28.15 5.60 -1.34
CA ALA A 209 27.33 6.16 -2.43
C ALA A 209 25.86 6.31 -1.99
N HIS A 210 24.95 5.51 -2.53
CA HIS A 210 23.52 5.53 -2.20
C HIS A 210 23.13 4.56 -1.08
N VAL A 211 24.01 3.67 -0.64
CA VAL A 211 23.76 2.73 0.48
C VAL A 211 24.36 3.34 1.74
N LYS A 212 23.54 3.97 2.59
CA LYS A 212 24.03 4.75 3.74
C LYS A 212 24.19 3.95 5.02
N THR A 213 23.46 2.84 5.13
CA THR A 213 23.40 1.97 6.31
C THR A 213 23.35 0.51 5.88
N GLY A 214 23.64 -0.42 6.79
CA GLY A 214 23.17 -1.79 6.66
C GLY A 214 21.63 -1.88 6.79
N LEU A 215 21.03 -2.97 6.29
CA LEU A 215 19.57 -3.19 6.42
C LEU A 215 19.09 -3.26 7.88
N LEU A 216 19.82 -3.98 8.73
CA LEU A 216 19.48 -4.13 10.16
C LEU A 216 19.80 -2.86 10.94
N GLU A 217 20.93 -2.21 10.63
CA GLU A 217 21.29 -0.90 11.18
C GLU A 217 20.20 0.14 10.91
N TYR A 218 19.71 0.23 9.67
CA TYR A 218 18.59 1.11 9.32
C TYR A 218 17.38 0.88 10.22
N LEU A 219 16.98 -0.38 10.39
CA LEU A 219 15.79 -0.75 11.15
C LEU A 219 15.93 -0.37 12.63
N ASP A 220 17.07 -0.66 13.25
CA ASP A 220 17.30 -0.34 14.66
C ASP A 220 17.28 1.18 14.90
N GLU A 221 17.95 1.96 14.04
CA GLU A 221 17.95 3.42 14.13
C GLU A 221 16.56 4.00 13.87
N ARG A 222 15.86 3.49 12.86
CA ARG A 222 14.52 3.96 12.47
C ARG A 222 13.47 3.64 13.51
N ILE A 223 13.55 2.49 14.18
CA ILE A 223 12.68 2.15 15.30
C ILE A 223 12.94 3.10 16.47
N THR A 224 14.22 3.30 16.80
CA THR A 224 14.63 4.17 17.92
C THR A 224 14.17 5.61 17.71
N SER A 225 14.41 6.18 16.52
CA SER A 225 13.97 7.54 16.20
C SER A 225 12.44 7.64 16.13
N GLY A 226 11.79 6.64 15.53
CA GLY A 226 10.35 6.61 15.32
C GLY A 226 9.55 6.60 16.62
N GLN A 227 9.98 5.82 17.62
CA GLN A 227 9.34 5.77 18.94
C GLN A 227 9.27 7.14 19.63
N ALA A 228 10.27 8.01 19.39
CA ALA A 228 10.29 9.36 19.95
C ALA A 228 9.35 10.35 19.21
N GLN A 229 8.75 9.95 18.09
CA GLN A 229 7.97 10.82 17.21
C GLN A 229 6.46 10.54 17.21
N ILE A 230 6.01 9.52 17.95
CA ILE A 230 4.61 9.10 18.00
C ILE A 230 3.73 10.16 18.66
N GLN A 231 2.61 10.47 18.00
CA GLN A 231 1.60 11.43 18.43
C GLN A 231 0.24 10.72 18.49
N TRP A 232 0.07 9.84 19.48
CA TRP A 232 -1.18 9.10 19.67
C TRP A 232 -2.02 9.72 20.79
N ILE A 233 -3.27 10.06 20.46
CA ILE A 233 -4.28 10.64 21.33
C ILE A 233 -5.23 9.53 21.82
N GLY A 234 -5.73 8.68 20.92
CA GLY A 234 -6.45 7.45 21.23
C GLY A 234 -7.90 7.61 21.71
N ASN A 235 -8.46 8.82 21.65
CA ASN A 235 -9.83 9.11 22.10
C ASN A 235 -10.64 9.98 21.13
N LEU A 236 -10.19 10.10 19.87
CA LEU A 236 -10.92 10.80 18.84
C LEU A 236 -12.02 9.91 18.27
N GLU A 237 -13.19 10.50 18.04
CA GLU A 237 -14.32 9.83 17.41
C GLU A 237 -14.17 9.82 15.88
N PRO A 238 -14.64 8.75 15.20
CA PRO A 238 -14.68 8.72 13.74
C PRO A 238 -15.45 9.92 13.17
N PRO A 239 -14.97 10.56 12.09
CA PRO A 239 -15.58 11.75 11.52
C PRO A 239 -16.85 11.47 10.72
N CYS A 240 -17.16 10.19 10.48
CA CYS A 240 -18.36 9.76 9.79
C CYS A 240 -19.15 8.82 10.71
N ASP A 241 -20.44 9.07 10.88
CA ASP A 241 -21.37 8.13 11.51
C ASP A 241 -21.35 6.78 10.76
N GLU A 242 -21.74 5.69 11.43
CA GLU A 242 -21.76 4.33 10.88
C GLU A 242 -22.15 4.35 9.40
N LEU A 243 -21.21 3.96 8.54
CA LEU A 243 -21.49 3.78 7.13
C LEU A 243 -22.71 2.86 7.04
N PRO A 244 -23.71 3.18 6.20
CA PRO A 244 -24.84 2.29 6.02
C PRO A 244 -24.27 0.91 5.73
N VAL A 245 -24.65 -0.07 6.55
CA VAL A 245 -24.29 -1.47 6.34
C VAL A 245 -24.54 -1.75 4.86
N GLU A 246 -23.48 -2.10 4.13
CA GLU A 246 -23.60 -2.55 2.74
C GLU A 246 -24.79 -3.51 2.70
N PRO A 247 -25.80 -3.26 1.85
CA PRO A 247 -27.06 -3.99 1.93
C PRO A 247 -26.75 -5.47 2.01
N GLU A 248 -27.29 -6.14 3.03
CA GLU A 248 -27.06 -7.55 3.29
C GLU A 248 -27.36 -8.30 1.98
N ARG A 249 -26.33 -8.85 1.34
CA ARG A 249 -26.48 -9.52 0.05
C ARG A 249 -27.35 -10.74 0.28
N ASN A 250 -28.52 -10.76 -0.34
CA ASN A 250 -29.43 -11.89 -0.18
C ASN A 250 -29.02 -12.99 -1.15
N LEU A 251 -28.73 -14.17 -0.61
CA LEU A 251 -28.44 -15.34 -1.43
C LEU A 251 -29.68 -15.69 -2.27
N ILE A 252 -29.62 -15.49 -3.58
CA ILE A 252 -30.69 -15.86 -4.51
C ILE A 252 -30.71 -17.36 -4.71
N LYS A 253 -29.54 -17.94 -5.03
CA LYS A 253 -29.44 -19.37 -5.34
C LYS A 253 -28.02 -19.89 -5.20
N ILE A 254 -27.92 -21.18 -4.94
CA ILE A 254 -26.67 -21.94 -4.97
C ILE A 254 -26.72 -22.85 -6.19
N VAL A 255 -25.67 -22.85 -7.00
CA VAL A 255 -25.51 -23.80 -8.11
C VAL A 255 -24.26 -24.64 -7.92
N ASP A 256 -24.29 -25.87 -8.42
CA ASP A 256 -23.10 -26.70 -8.49
C ASP A 256 -22.15 -26.24 -9.61
N PHE A 257 -20.98 -26.85 -9.70
CA PHE A 257 -20.01 -26.54 -10.76
C PHE A 257 -20.56 -26.76 -12.19
N LEU A 258 -21.61 -27.57 -12.36
CA LEU A 258 -22.28 -27.79 -13.64
C LEU A 258 -23.43 -26.79 -13.90
N GLY A 259 -23.61 -25.79 -13.02
CA GLY A 259 -24.63 -24.75 -13.15
C GLY A 259 -26.03 -25.20 -12.75
N ARG A 260 -26.18 -26.35 -12.09
CA ARG A 260 -27.48 -26.87 -11.62
C ARG A 260 -27.78 -26.33 -10.24
N GLU A 261 -28.98 -25.81 -10.05
CA GLU A 261 -29.43 -25.32 -8.75
C GLU A 261 -29.46 -26.44 -7.70
N THR A 262 -28.95 -26.15 -6.51
CA THR A 262 -28.79 -27.11 -5.41
C THR A 262 -28.96 -26.40 -4.07
N ASN A 263 -29.19 -27.18 -3.01
CA ASN A 263 -29.00 -26.71 -1.65
C ASN A 263 -27.51 -26.74 -1.26
N PHE A 264 -27.16 -26.07 -0.17
CA PHE A 264 -25.82 -26.15 0.43
C PHE A 264 -25.44 -27.60 0.76
N ARG A 265 -24.20 -27.96 0.45
CA ARG A 265 -23.61 -29.29 0.64
C ARG A 265 -22.12 -29.13 0.93
N THR A 266 -21.62 -29.94 1.84
CA THR A 266 -20.18 -30.05 2.11
C THR A 266 -19.49 -30.95 1.09
N ASP A 267 -18.17 -30.85 1.04
CA ASP A 267 -17.23 -31.65 0.26
C ASP A 267 -17.43 -31.55 -1.27
N ILE A 268 -18.11 -30.50 -1.73
CA ILE A 268 -18.26 -30.17 -3.16
C ILE A 268 -18.11 -28.64 -3.37
N PRO A 269 -17.62 -28.20 -4.54
CA PRO A 269 -17.58 -26.79 -4.88
C PRO A 269 -18.97 -26.29 -5.26
N LEU A 270 -19.37 -25.19 -4.65
CA LEU A 270 -20.65 -24.52 -4.86
C LEU A 270 -20.42 -23.08 -5.31
N ILE A 271 -21.37 -22.56 -6.06
CA ILE A 271 -21.38 -21.19 -6.56
C ILE A 271 -22.62 -20.50 -5.98
N PHE A 272 -22.41 -19.51 -5.13
CA PHE A 272 -23.44 -18.71 -4.48
C PHE A 272 -23.69 -17.48 -5.34
N ILE A 273 -24.94 -17.21 -5.67
CA ILE A 273 -25.35 -16.08 -6.50
C ILE A 273 -26.25 -15.19 -5.66
N TYR A 274 -25.89 -13.91 -5.55
CA TYR A 274 -26.59 -12.94 -4.71
C TYR A 274 -27.48 -12.00 -5.54
N ASP A 275 -28.35 -11.27 -4.86
CA ASP A 275 -29.32 -10.33 -5.43
C ASP A 275 -28.72 -9.10 -6.08
N ASP A 276 -27.52 -8.72 -5.67
CA ASP A 276 -26.71 -7.68 -6.30
C ASP A 276 -25.95 -8.18 -7.55
N GLY A 277 -26.11 -9.45 -7.93
CA GLY A 277 -25.45 -10.07 -9.08
C GLY A 277 -24.01 -10.52 -8.83
N THR A 278 -23.49 -10.37 -7.60
CA THR A 278 -22.19 -10.93 -7.21
C THR A 278 -22.25 -12.45 -7.08
N VAL A 279 -21.08 -13.09 -7.21
CA VAL A 279 -20.94 -14.55 -7.23
C VAL A 279 -19.76 -14.99 -6.38
N GLU A 280 -19.98 -15.94 -5.47
CA GLU A 280 -18.94 -16.52 -4.63
C GLU A 280 -18.77 -18.02 -4.90
N LYS A 281 -17.53 -18.52 -4.83
CA LYS A 281 -17.22 -19.95 -4.97
C LYS A 281 -16.83 -20.49 -3.60
N ILE A 282 -17.65 -21.40 -3.06
CA ILE A 282 -17.53 -21.92 -1.71
C ILE A 282 -17.22 -23.41 -1.76
N PHE A 283 -16.22 -23.86 -1.02
CA PHE A 283 -15.95 -25.27 -0.78
C PHE A 283 -15.83 -25.49 0.73
N THR A 284 -16.81 -26.17 1.32
CA THR A 284 -16.85 -26.40 2.77
C THR A 284 -16.62 -27.87 3.05
N PHE A 285 -15.63 -28.22 3.87
CA PHE A 285 -15.41 -29.59 4.31
C PHE A 285 -16.38 -29.97 5.43
N LYS A 286 -16.82 -31.23 5.46
CA LYS A 286 -17.56 -31.73 6.62
C LYS A 286 -16.59 -31.95 7.78
N THR A 287 -16.82 -31.27 8.89
CA THR A 287 -16.12 -31.51 10.17
C THR A 287 -16.56 -32.83 10.80
#